data_AF-A0A929BRR0-F1
#
_entry.id   AF-A0A929BRR0-F1
#
_cell.length_a   1.000
_cell.length_b   1.000
_cell.length_c   1.000
_cell.angle_alpha   90.00
_cell.angle_beta   90.00
_cell.angle_gamma   90.00
#
_symmetry.space_group_name_H-M   'P 1'
#
loop_
_entity.id
_entity.type
_entity.pdbx_description
1 polymer ?
#
loop_
_entity_poly.entity_id
_entity_poly.type
_entity_poly.pdbx_seq_one_letter_code
_entity_poly.pdbx_strand_id
1 'polypeptide(L)'
;MGQHVYWHAPLWEVLLVVLTSLVLLGWLVVRALRRPDLSAALSAINPALNDQPLFFFDRVKGVTCLNDAAEQTFNSLLASQQQFLLDVLTETLLEAYKEARITRRQDWPDSDYTLIAAPIFRQPDGVTGVLALVTAETPLPPADRPVVELLAAETKAWLTLGPTLRLHRTRPVVYVRRISPTTAEVATATWQEYRLSHTEETLLRYLLEHRAEVQTAETLFRAVWPDDEVDRYGLRPDQRDRLRRLVCQLRQHVEPDPHNPRYVCTAHGIGYVLYLEQEPTVQ
;
A
#
# COMPACT_ATOMS: atom_id res chain seq x y z
N MET A 1 -13.74 -82.23 -5.09
CA MET A 1 -14.39 -81.42 -4.04
C MET A 1 -13.89 -79.99 -4.18
N GLY A 2 -14.63 -79.11 -4.85
CA GLY A 2 -14.34 -77.68 -4.94
C GLY A 2 -15.41 -76.92 -4.18
N GLN A 3 -15.09 -76.40 -2.99
CA GLN A 3 -15.99 -75.52 -2.25
C GLN A 3 -15.93 -74.13 -2.89
N HIS A 4 -17.00 -73.73 -3.56
CA HIS A 4 -17.22 -72.34 -3.93
C HIS A 4 -17.66 -71.59 -2.67
N VAL A 5 -16.76 -70.79 -2.10
CA VAL A 5 -17.10 -69.84 -1.03
C VAL A 5 -17.87 -68.69 -1.65
N TYR A 6 -19.19 -68.67 -1.48
CA TYR A 6 -20.04 -67.54 -1.85
C TYR A 6 -19.85 -66.42 -0.84
N TRP A 7 -19.13 -65.36 -1.22
CA TRP A 7 -19.19 -64.08 -0.52
C TRP A 7 -20.54 -63.42 -0.83
N HIS A 8 -21.57 -63.75 -0.06
CA HIS A 8 -22.76 -62.91 -0.01
C HIS A 8 -22.42 -61.68 0.84
N ALA A 9 -21.93 -60.61 0.20
CA ALA A 9 -22.06 -59.29 0.80
C ALA A 9 -23.57 -59.07 1.03
N PRO A 10 -24.02 -58.94 2.27
CA PRO A 10 -25.44 -58.85 2.53
C PRO A 10 -25.95 -57.55 1.89
N LEU A 11 -27.08 -57.63 1.19
CA LEU A 11 -27.64 -56.53 0.37
C LEU A 11 -27.72 -55.19 1.11
N TRP A 12 -27.88 -55.21 2.43
CA TRP A 12 -27.93 -54.00 3.26
C TRP A 12 -26.57 -53.28 3.36
N GLU A 13 -25.44 -53.98 3.34
CA GLU A 13 -24.10 -53.36 3.34
C GLU A 13 -23.85 -52.63 2.03
N VAL A 14 -24.21 -53.26 0.90
CA VAL A 14 -24.09 -52.63 -0.43
C VAL A 14 -24.98 -51.39 -0.50
N LEU A 15 -26.22 -51.49 0.01
CA LEU A 15 -27.16 -50.37 0.04
C LEU A 15 -26.65 -49.21 0.91
N LEU A 16 -26.03 -49.52 2.05
CA LEU A 16 -25.43 -48.52 2.94
C LEU A 16 -24.23 -47.81 2.30
N VAL A 17 -23.34 -48.55 1.61
CA VAL A 17 -22.21 -47.96 0.88
C VAL A 17 -22.70 -47.07 -0.27
N VAL A 18 -23.70 -47.51 -1.02
CA VAL A 18 -24.29 -46.71 -2.11
C VAL A 18 -24.94 -45.43 -1.56
N LEU A 19 -25.68 -45.53 -0.46
CA LEU A 19 -26.36 -44.38 0.14
C LEU A 19 -25.37 -43.35 0.71
N THR A 20 -24.34 -43.81 1.42
CA THR A 20 -23.28 -42.91 1.93
C THR A 20 -22.48 -42.28 0.79
N SER A 21 -22.21 -43.02 -0.29
CA SER A 21 -21.56 -42.50 -1.50
C SER A 21 -22.41 -41.44 -2.19
N LEU A 22 -23.74 -41.63 -2.28
CA LEU A 22 -24.67 -40.64 -2.85
C LEU A 22 -24.76 -39.38 -2.00
N VAL A 23 -24.80 -39.52 -0.67
CA VAL A 23 -24.78 -38.37 0.25
C VAL A 23 -23.46 -37.60 0.12
N LEU A 24 -22.33 -38.30 0.06
CA LEU A 24 -21.02 -37.68 -0.14
C LEU A 24 -20.93 -36.98 -1.49
N LEU A 25 -21.40 -37.63 -2.56
CA LEU A 25 -21.46 -37.05 -3.90
C LEU A 25 -22.33 -35.79 -3.91
N GLY A 26 -23.52 -35.85 -3.29
CA GLY A 26 -24.41 -34.71 -3.15
C GLY A 26 -23.76 -33.57 -2.37
N TRP A 27 -23.08 -33.87 -1.27
CA TRP A 27 -22.34 -32.87 -0.49
C TRP A 27 -21.18 -32.27 -1.29
N LEU A 28 -20.42 -33.07 -2.04
CA LEU A 28 -19.35 -32.60 -2.91
C LEU A 28 -19.88 -31.72 -4.04
N VAL A 29 -21.03 -32.07 -4.62
CA VAL A 29 -21.71 -31.25 -5.64
C VAL A 29 -22.17 -29.93 -5.03
N VAL A 30 -22.82 -29.94 -3.87
CA VAL A 30 -23.23 -28.72 -3.16
C VAL A 30 -22.01 -27.86 -2.79
N ARG A 31 -20.92 -28.48 -2.33
CA ARG A 31 -19.68 -27.78 -1.98
C ARG A 31 -18.98 -27.20 -3.21
N ALA A 32 -18.97 -27.91 -4.34
CA ALA A 32 -18.42 -27.43 -5.60
C ALA A 32 -19.27 -26.32 -6.22
N LEU A 33 -20.58 -26.34 -5.99
CA LEU A 33 -21.52 -25.31 -6.45
C LEU A 33 -21.58 -24.09 -5.52
N ARG A 34 -21.19 -24.22 -4.23
CA ARG A 34 -21.01 -23.08 -3.34
C ARG A 34 -19.83 -22.23 -3.83
N ARG A 35 -20.14 -21.21 -4.63
CA ARG A 35 -19.17 -20.16 -4.95
C ARG A 35 -18.77 -19.46 -3.65
N PRO A 36 -17.47 -19.21 -3.41
CA PRO A 36 -17.06 -18.36 -2.30
C PRO A 36 -17.73 -17.00 -2.48
N ASP A 37 -18.39 -16.53 -1.43
CA ASP A 37 -19.10 -15.27 -1.46
C ASP A 37 -18.07 -14.13 -1.56
N LEU A 38 -18.05 -13.46 -2.71
CA LEU A 38 -17.06 -12.41 -3.00
C LEU A 38 -17.27 -11.20 -2.08
N SER A 39 -18.51 -10.94 -1.67
CA SER A 39 -18.86 -9.89 -0.71
C SER A 39 -18.20 -10.14 0.65
N ALA A 40 -18.25 -11.38 1.14
CA ALA A 40 -17.62 -11.79 2.39
C ALA A 40 -16.09 -11.66 2.34
N ALA A 41 -15.49 -12.00 1.19
CA ALA A 41 -14.04 -11.85 1.00
C ALA A 41 -13.60 -10.38 0.95
N LEU A 42 -14.34 -9.51 0.25
CA LEU A 42 -14.05 -8.08 0.17
C LEU A 42 -14.22 -7.39 1.54
N SER A 43 -15.28 -7.73 2.26
CA SER A 43 -15.55 -7.21 3.61
C SER A 43 -14.46 -7.60 4.60
N ALA A 44 -13.88 -8.79 4.47
CA ALA A 44 -12.77 -9.23 5.32
C ALA A 44 -11.46 -8.46 5.06
N ILE A 45 -11.26 -7.94 3.85
CA ILE A 45 -10.08 -7.13 3.50
C ILE A 45 -10.26 -5.70 4.02
N ASN A 46 -11.41 -5.09 3.72
CA ASN A 46 -11.76 -3.77 4.22
C ASN A 46 -13.30 -3.62 4.21
N PRO A 47 -13.93 -3.37 5.37
CA PRO A 47 -15.39 -3.23 5.45
C PRO A 47 -15.92 -2.07 4.59
N ALA A 48 -15.13 -1.01 4.37
CA ALA A 48 -15.52 0.12 3.52
C ALA A 48 -15.73 -0.26 2.05
N LEU A 49 -15.19 -1.40 1.60
CA LEU A 49 -15.42 -1.91 0.24
C LEU A 49 -16.83 -2.51 0.09
N ASN A 50 -17.55 -2.78 1.17
CA ASN A 50 -18.95 -3.21 1.10
C ASN A 50 -19.91 -2.01 1.04
N ASP A 51 -19.47 -0.80 1.39
CA ASP A 51 -20.33 0.39 1.43
C ASP A 51 -20.58 0.99 0.03
N GLN A 52 -19.66 0.80 -0.92
CA GLN A 52 -19.76 1.36 -2.27
C GLN A 52 -20.08 0.29 -3.30
N PRO A 53 -21.06 0.45 -4.21
CA PRO A 53 -21.41 -0.56 -5.21
C PRO A 53 -20.23 -0.90 -6.13
N LEU A 54 -19.79 -2.16 -6.11
CA LEU A 54 -18.71 -2.69 -6.94
C LEU A 54 -19.24 -3.68 -7.98
N PHE A 55 -18.90 -3.42 -9.23
CA PHE A 55 -19.25 -4.27 -10.37
C PHE A 55 -17.98 -4.73 -11.08
N PHE A 56 -17.98 -5.97 -11.56
CA PHE A 56 -16.89 -6.48 -12.39
C PHE A 56 -17.42 -6.95 -13.72
N PHE A 57 -16.71 -6.59 -14.78
CA PHE A 57 -17.02 -7.00 -16.13
C PHE A 57 -15.99 -7.99 -16.64
N ASP A 58 -16.50 -9.14 -17.07
CA ASP A 58 -15.75 -10.16 -17.80
C ASP A 58 -16.41 -10.34 -19.18
N ARG A 59 -15.59 -10.50 -20.22
CA ARG A 59 -16.07 -10.78 -21.58
C ARG A 59 -16.92 -12.05 -21.66
N VAL A 60 -16.66 -13.03 -20.79
CA VAL A 60 -17.36 -14.33 -20.79
C VAL A 60 -18.62 -14.31 -19.94
N LYS A 61 -18.59 -13.62 -18.79
CA LYS A 61 -19.68 -13.67 -17.79
C LYS A 61 -20.55 -12.41 -17.79
N GLY A 62 -20.16 -11.36 -18.49
CA GLY A 62 -20.83 -10.07 -18.46
C GLY A 62 -20.56 -9.32 -17.16
N VAL A 63 -21.51 -8.48 -16.75
CA VAL A 63 -21.44 -7.70 -15.51
C VAL A 63 -21.82 -8.59 -14.32
N THR A 64 -20.96 -8.62 -13.30
CA THR A 64 -21.16 -9.33 -12.03
C THR A 64 -21.11 -8.35 -10.87
N CYS A 65 -22.09 -8.43 -9.96
CA CYS A 65 -22.02 -7.71 -8.69
C CYS A 65 -20.94 -8.34 -7.81
N LEU A 66 -20.06 -7.54 -7.24
CA LEU A 66 -18.97 -8.02 -6.38
C LEU A 66 -19.29 -7.96 -4.89
N ASN A 67 -20.25 -7.12 -4.49
CA ASN A 67 -20.59 -6.88 -3.09
C ASN A 67 -22.09 -6.65 -2.87
N ASP A 68 -22.50 -6.65 -1.60
CA ASP A 68 -23.91 -6.56 -1.23
C ASP A 68 -24.52 -5.21 -1.64
N ALA A 69 -23.73 -4.12 -1.58
CA ALA A 69 -24.18 -2.80 -2.04
C ALA A 69 -24.51 -2.78 -3.54
N ALA A 70 -23.74 -3.47 -4.39
CA ALA A 70 -24.05 -3.61 -5.81
C ALA A 70 -25.36 -4.38 -6.03
N GLU A 71 -25.57 -5.48 -5.30
CA GLU A 71 -26.82 -6.24 -5.39
C GLU A 71 -28.03 -5.44 -4.92
N GLN A 72 -27.90 -4.72 -3.80
CA GLN A 72 -28.96 -3.87 -3.27
C GLN A 72 -29.31 -2.73 -4.24
N THR A 73 -28.30 -2.08 -4.81
CA THR A 73 -28.49 -1.03 -5.82
C THR A 73 -29.27 -1.58 -7.00
N PHE A 74 -28.86 -2.73 -7.53
CA PHE A 74 -29.52 -3.36 -8.66
C PHE A 74 -30.96 -3.78 -8.34
N ASN A 75 -31.19 -4.41 -7.19
CA ASN A 75 -32.50 -4.94 -6.79
C ASN A 75 -33.49 -3.87 -6.33
N SER A 76 -33.03 -2.69 -5.93
CA SER A 76 -33.88 -1.58 -5.48
C SER A 76 -34.64 -0.87 -6.60
N LEU A 77 -34.28 -1.13 -7.87
CA LEU A 77 -34.74 -0.39 -9.03
C LEU A 77 -35.85 -1.13 -9.78
N LEU A 78 -36.75 -0.39 -10.45
CA LEU A 78 -37.77 -1.00 -11.32
C LEU A 78 -37.10 -1.72 -12.50
N ALA A 79 -37.71 -2.80 -13.00
CA ALA A 79 -37.16 -3.59 -14.11
C ALA A 79 -36.81 -2.76 -15.37
N SER A 80 -37.56 -1.70 -15.66
CA SER A 80 -37.25 -0.77 -16.75
C SER A 80 -35.97 0.05 -16.50
N GLN A 81 -35.73 0.46 -15.25
CA GLN A 81 -34.53 1.19 -14.83
C GLN A 81 -33.31 0.25 -14.75
N GLN A 82 -33.51 -1.00 -14.32
CA GLN A 82 -32.46 -2.03 -14.32
C GLN A 82 -31.90 -2.26 -15.72
N GLN A 83 -32.77 -2.35 -16.73
CA GLN A 83 -32.35 -2.55 -18.12
C GLN A 83 -31.55 -1.36 -18.64
N PHE A 84 -32.06 -0.14 -18.42
CA PHE A 84 -31.38 1.10 -18.80
C PHE A 84 -29.99 1.19 -18.14
N LEU A 85 -29.91 0.84 -16.86
CA LEU A 85 -28.65 0.80 -16.15
C LEU A 85 -27.72 -0.23 -16.78
N LEU A 86 -28.12 -1.48 -16.95
CA LEU A 86 -27.25 -2.48 -17.58
C LEU A 86 -26.69 -2.02 -18.93
N ASP A 87 -27.50 -1.33 -19.74
CA ASP A 87 -27.06 -0.79 -21.03
C ASP A 87 -25.96 0.27 -20.85
N VAL A 88 -26.17 1.26 -19.98
CA VAL A 88 -25.18 2.32 -19.71
C VAL A 88 -23.92 1.73 -19.03
N LEU A 89 -24.07 0.71 -18.16
CA LEU A 89 -22.95 0.04 -17.45
C LEU A 89 -22.08 -0.63 -18.49
N THR A 90 -22.73 -1.43 -19.34
CA THR A 90 -22.08 -2.23 -20.37
C THR A 90 -21.40 -1.33 -21.39
N GLU A 91 -22.02 -0.22 -21.78
CA GLU A 91 -21.41 0.76 -22.67
C GLU A 91 -20.12 1.35 -22.05
N THR A 92 -20.18 1.82 -20.81
CA THR A 92 -19.05 2.46 -20.11
C THR A 92 -17.91 1.45 -19.86
N LEU A 93 -18.25 0.23 -19.48
CA LEU A 93 -17.28 -0.85 -19.28
C LEU A 93 -16.64 -1.30 -20.60
N LEU A 94 -17.43 -1.38 -21.67
CA LEU A 94 -16.94 -1.78 -22.99
C LEU A 94 -16.01 -0.70 -23.56
N GLU A 95 -16.30 0.57 -23.32
CA GLU A 95 -15.42 1.69 -23.64
C GLU A 95 -14.09 1.58 -22.89
N ALA A 96 -14.12 1.46 -21.56
CA ALA A 96 -12.92 1.29 -20.74
C ALA A 96 -12.09 0.04 -21.13
N TYR A 97 -12.76 -1.06 -21.49
CA TYR A 97 -12.12 -2.29 -21.97
C TYR A 97 -11.42 -2.08 -23.32
N LYS A 98 -12.11 -1.46 -24.28
CA LYS A 98 -11.58 -1.22 -25.64
C LYS A 98 -10.44 -0.23 -25.65
N GLU A 99 -10.55 0.83 -24.86
CA GLU A 99 -9.59 1.91 -24.82
C GLU A 99 -8.44 1.67 -23.84
N ALA A 100 -8.54 0.61 -23.02
CA ALA A 100 -7.56 0.27 -21.99
C ALA A 100 -7.23 1.46 -21.06
N ARG A 101 -8.21 2.32 -20.81
CA ARG A 101 -8.09 3.51 -19.94
C ARG A 101 -9.21 3.55 -18.92
N ILE A 102 -8.98 4.34 -17.87
CA ILE A 102 -10.02 4.63 -16.87
C ILE A 102 -11.05 5.55 -17.51
N THR A 103 -12.31 5.13 -17.51
CA THR A 103 -13.45 5.93 -18.00
C THR A 103 -14.30 6.36 -16.83
N ARG A 104 -14.74 7.63 -16.84
CA ARG A 104 -15.61 8.19 -15.80
C ARG A 104 -16.87 8.71 -16.47
N ARG A 105 -18.04 8.31 -15.95
CA ARG A 105 -19.34 8.82 -16.39
C ARG A 105 -20.05 9.42 -15.18
N GLN A 106 -20.37 10.70 -15.29
CA GLN A 106 -21.30 11.38 -14.39
C GLN A 106 -22.73 11.01 -14.84
N ASP A 107 -23.70 11.04 -13.91
CA ASP A 107 -25.13 10.71 -14.14
C ASP A 107 -25.49 9.21 -14.05
N TRP A 108 -25.09 8.53 -12.95
CA TRP A 108 -25.37 7.11 -12.77
C TRP A 108 -25.97 6.78 -11.40
N PRO A 109 -27.23 6.33 -11.20
CA PRO A 109 -28.45 6.41 -12.02
C PRO A 109 -29.11 7.80 -12.02
N ASP A 110 -28.73 8.61 -11.04
CA ASP A 110 -29.17 9.99 -10.80
C ASP A 110 -27.93 10.90 -10.78
N SER A 111 -28.13 12.22 -10.88
CA SER A 111 -27.07 13.23 -11.03
C SER A 111 -26.03 13.30 -9.89
N ASP A 112 -26.27 12.60 -8.77
CA ASP A 112 -25.43 12.66 -7.56
C ASP A 112 -24.32 11.59 -7.51
N TYR A 113 -24.32 10.67 -8.48
CA TYR A 113 -23.45 9.49 -8.46
C TYR A 113 -22.60 9.40 -9.73
N THR A 114 -21.35 9.02 -9.54
CA THR A 114 -20.35 8.83 -10.60
C THR A 114 -20.03 7.34 -10.75
N LEU A 115 -20.07 6.85 -11.99
CA LEU A 115 -19.51 5.56 -12.37
C LEU A 115 -18.05 5.72 -12.83
N ILE A 116 -17.14 4.98 -12.19
CA ILE A 116 -15.72 4.90 -12.56
C ILE A 116 -15.41 3.48 -13.02
N ALA A 117 -14.97 3.31 -14.25
CA ALA A 117 -14.61 2.03 -14.85
C ALA A 117 -13.09 1.96 -15.06
N ALA A 118 -12.42 1.01 -14.41
CA ALA A 118 -10.97 0.81 -14.45
C ALA A 118 -10.60 -0.56 -15.04
N PRO A 119 -9.82 -0.62 -16.13
CA PRO A 119 -9.39 -1.89 -16.72
C PRO A 119 -8.36 -2.61 -15.83
N ILE A 120 -8.51 -3.93 -15.72
CA ILE A 120 -7.59 -4.82 -15.01
C ILE A 120 -6.74 -5.55 -16.05
N PHE A 121 -5.42 -5.48 -15.90
CA PHE A 121 -4.46 -6.09 -16.81
C PHE A 121 -3.87 -7.37 -16.22
N ARG A 122 -3.74 -8.44 -17.03
CA ARG A 122 -2.94 -9.61 -16.71
C ARG A 122 -1.90 -9.78 -17.82
N GLN A 123 -0.62 -9.64 -17.47
CA GLN A 123 0.47 -9.84 -18.42
C GLN A 123 0.46 -11.28 -18.98
N PRO A 124 0.76 -11.51 -20.29
CA PRO A 124 1.39 -10.57 -21.22
C PRO A 124 0.46 -9.77 -22.14
N ASP A 125 -0.77 -10.17 -22.45
CA ASP A 125 -1.52 -9.54 -23.56
C ASP A 125 -3.03 -9.38 -23.31
N GLY A 126 -3.40 -8.28 -22.63
CA GLY A 126 -4.77 -7.72 -22.72
C GLY A 126 -5.44 -7.34 -21.40
N VAL A 127 -6.45 -6.47 -21.52
CA VAL A 127 -7.41 -6.21 -20.44
C VAL A 127 -8.14 -7.52 -20.14
N THR A 128 -8.03 -8.01 -18.90
CA THR A 128 -8.68 -9.23 -18.44
C THR A 128 -10.15 -8.99 -18.09
N GLY A 129 -10.45 -7.79 -17.64
CA GLY A 129 -11.79 -7.36 -17.26
C GLY A 129 -11.76 -5.90 -16.83
N VAL A 130 -12.93 -5.35 -16.52
CA VAL A 130 -13.05 -3.97 -16.05
C VAL A 130 -13.75 -3.96 -14.71
N LEU A 131 -13.17 -3.28 -13.74
CA LEU A 131 -13.78 -3.03 -12.45
C LEU A 131 -14.53 -1.70 -12.51
N ALA A 132 -15.83 -1.74 -12.26
CA ALA A 132 -16.66 -0.56 -12.09
C ALA A 132 -16.91 -0.29 -10.61
N LEU A 133 -16.72 0.96 -10.21
CA LEU A 133 -17.07 1.49 -8.90
C LEU A 133 -18.11 2.59 -9.10
N VAL A 134 -19.21 2.50 -8.37
CA VAL A 134 -20.16 3.61 -8.24
C VAL A 134 -19.86 4.32 -6.94
N THR A 135 -19.64 5.61 -7.00
CA THR A 135 -19.39 6.42 -5.80
C THR A 135 -20.20 7.70 -5.90
N ALA A 136 -20.86 8.08 -4.79
CA ALA A 136 -21.45 9.40 -4.69
C ALA A 136 -20.32 10.42 -4.81
N GLU A 137 -20.52 11.47 -5.61
CA GLU A 137 -19.50 12.51 -5.72
C GLU A 137 -19.29 13.07 -4.32
N THR A 138 -18.17 12.74 -3.68
CA THR A 138 -17.71 13.56 -2.57
C THR A 138 -17.47 14.91 -3.22
N PRO A 139 -18.12 16.01 -2.77
CA PRO A 139 -17.93 17.31 -3.39
C PRO A 139 -16.43 17.49 -3.52
N LEU A 140 -15.95 17.60 -4.78
CA LEU A 140 -14.57 17.98 -5.00
C LEU A 140 -14.38 19.20 -4.10
N PRO A 141 -13.40 19.19 -3.17
CA PRO A 141 -13.12 20.39 -2.40
C PRO A 141 -13.05 21.52 -3.43
N PRO A 142 -13.78 22.64 -3.19
CA PRO A 142 -14.00 23.66 -4.21
C PRO A 142 -12.67 23.92 -4.92
N ALA A 143 -12.68 24.01 -6.24
CA ALA A 143 -11.45 24.19 -7.03
C ALA A 143 -10.61 25.40 -6.56
N ASP A 144 -11.25 26.31 -5.81
CA ASP A 144 -10.70 27.46 -5.12
C ASP A 144 -10.05 27.18 -3.76
N ARG A 145 -10.08 25.95 -3.22
CA ARG A 145 -9.02 25.53 -2.28
C ARG A 145 -7.77 25.51 -3.13
N PRO A 146 -6.94 26.55 -3.07
CA PRO A 146 -5.88 26.65 -4.03
C PRO A 146 -5.01 25.43 -3.83
N VAL A 147 -4.58 24.80 -4.92
CA VAL A 147 -3.50 23.79 -4.87
C VAL A 147 -2.30 24.33 -4.06
N VAL A 148 -2.18 25.67 -3.97
CA VAL A 148 -1.29 26.41 -3.06
C VAL A 148 -1.50 26.08 -1.58
N GLU A 149 -2.69 25.79 -1.08
CA GLU A 149 -2.92 25.42 0.33
C GLU A 149 -2.54 23.95 0.61
N LEU A 150 -2.73 23.04 -0.35
CA LEU A 150 -2.21 21.67 -0.27
C LEU A 150 -0.69 21.64 -0.43
N LEU A 151 -0.12 22.43 -1.35
CA LEU A 151 1.31 22.67 -1.48
C LEU A 151 1.89 23.47 -0.31
N ALA A 152 1.11 24.35 0.35
CA ALA A 152 1.49 25.08 1.55
C ALA A 152 1.49 24.15 2.78
N ALA A 153 0.53 23.23 2.83
CA ALA A 153 0.50 22.16 3.82
C ALA A 153 1.67 21.18 3.60
N GLU A 154 1.99 20.82 2.35
CA GLU A 154 3.20 20.06 2.03
C GLU A 154 4.48 20.85 2.35
N THR A 155 4.58 22.14 2.03
CA THR A 155 5.76 22.94 2.38
C THR A 155 5.90 23.17 3.89
N LYS A 156 4.81 23.19 4.67
CA LYS A 156 4.87 23.09 6.14
C LYS A 156 5.20 21.68 6.64
N ALA A 157 5.00 20.65 5.83
CA ALA A 157 5.30 19.26 6.18
C ALA A 157 6.80 18.94 6.08
N TRP A 158 7.61 19.74 5.37
CA TRP A 158 9.05 19.55 5.29
C TRP A 158 9.80 20.43 6.29
N LEU A 159 10.58 19.80 7.16
CA LEU A 159 11.55 20.46 8.04
C LEU A 159 12.88 20.61 7.28
N THR A 160 13.31 21.86 7.06
CA THR A 160 14.60 22.14 6.41
C THR A 160 15.69 22.15 7.48
N LEU A 161 16.66 21.25 7.36
CA LEU A 161 17.76 21.07 8.33
C LEU A 161 19.04 21.81 7.91
N GLY A 162 19.10 22.19 6.63
CA GLY A 162 20.14 23.02 6.04
C GLY A 162 19.92 23.24 4.54
N PRO A 163 20.88 23.82 3.82
CA PRO A 163 20.75 24.10 2.38
C PRO A 163 20.72 22.83 1.52
N THR A 164 21.12 21.69 2.08
CA THR A 164 21.26 20.42 1.35
C THR A 164 20.39 19.28 1.88
N LEU A 165 19.66 19.45 2.99
CA LEU A 165 18.85 18.40 3.61
C LEU A 165 17.47 18.91 4.04
N ARG A 166 16.42 18.18 3.63
CA ARG A 166 15.04 18.38 4.09
C ARG A 166 14.47 17.04 4.58
N LEU A 167 13.72 17.08 5.66
CA LEU A 167 13.08 15.91 6.28
C LEU A 167 11.56 16.08 6.29
N HIS A 168 10.80 15.04 5.96
CA HIS A 168 9.36 15.06 6.10
C HIS A 168 8.94 14.87 7.57
N ARG A 169 8.02 15.70 8.07
CA ARG A 169 7.59 15.69 9.48
C ARG A 169 6.89 14.40 9.89
N THR A 170 6.05 13.83 9.01
CA THR A 170 5.19 12.68 9.33
C THR A 170 5.52 11.39 8.56
N ARG A 171 6.48 11.43 7.63
CA ARG A 171 6.85 10.28 6.78
C ARG A 171 8.36 10.04 6.92
N PRO A 172 8.83 8.79 6.80
CA PRO A 172 10.26 8.46 6.85
C PRO A 172 10.94 8.78 5.50
N VAL A 173 10.87 10.04 5.05
CA VAL A 173 11.40 10.46 3.75
C VAL A 173 12.27 11.71 3.93
N VAL A 174 13.43 11.70 3.29
CA VAL A 174 14.36 12.83 3.25
C VAL A 174 14.70 13.21 1.81
N TYR A 175 14.88 14.51 1.57
CA TYR A 175 15.47 15.03 0.35
C TYR A 175 16.89 15.50 0.63
N VAL A 176 17.84 15.00 -0.16
CA VAL A 176 19.24 15.43 -0.11
C VAL A 176 19.66 16.01 -1.44
N ARG A 177 20.34 17.15 -1.39
CA ARG A 177 20.92 17.79 -2.56
C ARG A 177 22.34 17.27 -2.78
N ARG A 178 22.56 16.55 -3.90
CA ARG A 178 23.86 16.00 -4.28
C ARG A 178 24.34 16.57 -5.60
N ILE A 179 25.65 16.75 -5.72
CA ILE A 179 26.30 17.13 -6.97
C ILE A 179 26.68 15.83 -7.66
N SER A 180 25.97 15.49 -8.74
CA SER A 180 26.32 14.34 -9.56
C SER A 180 27.46 14.72 -10.52
N PRO A 181 28.54 13.92 -10.62
CA PRO A 181 29.55 14.11 -11.63
C PRO A 181 29.01 13.59 -12.96
N THR A 182 28.20 14.38 -13.65
CA THR A 182 27.87 14.10 -15.05
C THR A 182 29.02 14.61 -15.92
N THR A 183 29.59 13.71 -16.71
CA THR A 183 30.59 14.00 -17.74
C THR A 183 30.07 15.12 -18.64
N ALA A 184 30.86 16.19 -18.79
CA ALA A 184 30.64 17.44 -19.54
C ALA A 184 30.07 18.64 -18.74
N GLU A 185 31.01 19.44 -18.23
CA GLU A 185 31.01 20.89 -18.02
C GLU A 185 29.98 21.63 -17.15
N VAL A 186 28.90 21.01 -16.64
CA VAL A 186 28.03 21.69 -15.65
C VAL A 186 27.60 20.75 -14.53
N ALA A 187 28.29 20.85 -13.39
CA ALA A 187 27.93 20.17 -12.16
C ALA A 187 26.57 20.68 -11.65
N THR A 188 25.49 19.97 -12.00
CA THR A 188 24.12 20.37 -11.62
C THR A 188 23.76 19.67 -10.31
N ALA A 189 23.51 20.44 -9.25
CA ALA A 189 23.11 19.89 -7.96
C ALA A 189 21.62 19.48 -8.02
N THR A 190 21.34 18.19 -7.88
CA THR A 190 19.98 17.63 -7.94
C THR A 190 19.48 17.21 -6.57
N TRP A 191 18.18 17.37 -6.33
CA TRP A 191 17.51 16.83 -5.14
C TRP A 191 17.15 15.36 -5.37
N GLN A 192 17.55 14.51 -4.44
CA GLN A 192 17.28 13.07 -4.47
C GLN A 192 16.44 12.70 -3.24
N GLU A 193 15.39 11.91 -3.48
CA GLU A 193 14.53 11.37 -2.41
C GLU A 193 15.10 10.07 -1.87
N TYR A 194 15.19 9.95 -0.55
CA TYR A 194 15.53 8.70 0.13
C TYR A 194 14.47 8.35 1.16
N ARG A 195 14.06 7.09 1.16
CA ARG A 195 13.18 6.52 2.17
C ARG A 195 14.04 5.90 3.27
N LEU A 196 13.81 6.31 4.50
CA LEU A 196 14.53 5.80 5.66
C LEU A 196 13.90 4.50 6.17
N SER A 197 14.72 3.60 6.69
CA SER A 197 14.24 2.47 7.49
C SER A 197 13.71 2.96 8.84
N HIS A 198 12.92 2.13 9.53
CA HIS A 198 12.38 2.49 10.85
C HIS A 198 13.50 2.86 11.85
N THR A 199 14.59 2.09 11.89
CA THR A 199 15.73 2.37 12.78
C THR A 199 16.48 3.64 12.39
N GLU A 200 16.60 3.94 11.10
CA GLU A 200 17.23 5.18 10.61
C GLU A 200 16.39 6.40 10.97
N GLU A 201 15.08 6.32 10.79
CA GLU A 201 14.15 7.38 11.16
C GLU A 201 14.20 7.65 12.67
N THR A 202 14.12 6.60 13.49
CA THR A 202 14.19 6.74 14.96
C THR A 202 15.49 7.39 15.39
N LEU A 203 16.64 6.95 14.84
CA LEU A 203 17.93 7.56 15.14
C LEU A 203 17.98 9.04 14.75
N LEU A 204 17.51 9.38 13.54
CA LEU A 204 17.53 10.75 13.04
C LEU A 204 16.60 11.66 13.87
N ARG A 205 15.40 11.20 14.20
CA ARG A 205 14.43 11.95 15.04
C ARG A 205 14.97 12.17 16.44
N TYR A 206 15.56 11.16 17.05
CA TYR A 206 16.19 11.30 18.36
C TYR A 206 17.31 12.34 18.34
N LEU A 207 18.20 12.29 17.36
CA LEU A 207 19.26 13.28 17.19
C LEU A 207 18.73 14.69 16.88
N LEU A 208 17.56 14.81 16.23
CA LEU A 208 16.91 16.09 15.97
C LEU A 208 16.32 16.74 17.22
N GLU A 209 15.72 15.93 18.10
CA GLU A 209 15.24 16.39 19.41
C GLU A 209 16.39 16.90 20.27
N HIS A 210 17.56 16.27 20.16
CA HIS A 210 18.81 16.62 20.85
C HIS A 210 19.83 17.33 19.94
N ARG A 211 19.36 18.21 19.06
CA ARG A 211 20.23 18.92 18.10
C ARG A 211 21.34 19.70 18.81
N ALA A 212 22.53 19.72 18.21
CA ALA A 212 23.74 20.35 18.73
C ALA A 212 24.22 19.83 20.11
N GLU A 213 23.63 18.75 20.63
CA GLU A 213 24.08 18.07 21.84
C GLU A 213 24.76 16.76 21.49
N VAL A 214 25.89 16.47 22.15
CA VAL A 214 26.58 15.20 21.98
C VAL A 214 25.82 14.10 22.70
N GLN A 215 25.24 13.18 21.94
CA GLN A 215 24.55 12.02 22.46
C GLN A 215 25.51 10.84 22.56
N THR A 216 25.52 10.18 23.73
CA THR A 216 26.40 9.04 23.94
C THR A 216 25.96 7.85 23.08
N ALA A 217 26.91 7.01 22.68
CA ALA A 217 26.60 5.81 21.91
C ALA A 217 25.58 4.90 22.63
N GLU A 218 25.68 4.78 23.96
CA GLU A 218 24.76 4.00 24.80
C GLU A 218 23.34 4.55 24.76
N THR A 219 23.19 5.87 24.92
CA THR A 219 21.88 6.54 24.87
C THR A 219 21.23 6.34 23.50
N LEU A 220 22.01 6.55 22.43
CA LEU A 220 21.53 6.38 21.05
C LEU A 220 21.12 4.93 20.77
N PHE A 221 21.88 3.95 21.25
CA PHE A 221 21.56 2.55 21.06
C PHE A 221 20.25 2.17 21.77
N ARG A 222 20.06 2.60 23.02
CA ARG A 222 18.81 2.33 23.77
C ARG A 222 17.60 3.00 23.13
N ALA A 223 17.77 4.21 22.56
CA ALA A 223 16.69 4.91 21.88
C ALA A 223 16.22 4.18 20.61
N VAL A 224 17.15 3.54 19.88
CA VAL A 224 16.83 2.82 18.63
C VAL A 224 16.40 1.37 18.90
N TRP A 225 17.00 0.69 19.87
CA TRP A 225 16.73 -0.69 20.24
C TRP A 225 16.43 -0.79 21.74
N PRO A 226 15.22 -0.40 22.19
CA PRO A 226 14.87 -0.42 23.60
C PRO A 226 14.82 -1.83 24.20
N ASP A 227 14.59 -2.85 23.38
CA ASP A 227 14.51 -4.26 23.79
C ASP A 227 15.89 -4.92 23.98
N ASP A 228 16.97 -4.30 23.49
CA ASP A 228 18.33 -4.84 23.62
C ASP A 228 18.99 -4.32 24.91
N GLU A 229 19.29 -5.22 25.85
CA GLU A 229 19.97 -4.85 27.10
C GLU A 229 21.39 -4.31 26.83
N VAL A 230 21.69 -3.16 27.44
CA VAL A 230 23.03 -2.55 27.47
C VAL A 230 23.67 -2.86 28.82
N ASP A 231 24.87 -3.44 28.78
CA ASP A 231 25.59 -3.86 29.98
C ASP A 231 25.95 -2.65 30.88
N ARG A 232 26.18 -2.93 32.17
CA ARG A 232 26.61 -1.91 33.15
C ARG A 232 27.93 -1.23 32.77
N TYR A 233 28.76 -1.89 31.98
CA TYR A 233 30.05 -1.39 31.50
C TYR A 233 29.98 -0.69 30.14
N GLY A 234 28.77 -0.49 29.60
CA GLY A 234 28.50 0.17 28.33
C GLY A 234 28.18 -0.81 27.19
N LEU A 235 28.31 -0.34 25.95
CA LEU A 235 27.98 -1.14 24.77
C LEU A 235 29.01 -2.24 24.50
N ARG A 236 28.50 -3.45 24.23
CA ARG A 236 29.32 -4.55 23.72
C ARG A 236 29.88 -4.28 22.32
N PRO A 237 30.98 -4.92 21.90
CA PRO A 237 31.56 -4.71 20.57
C PRO A 237 30.57 -4.89 19.42
N ASP A 238 29.71 -5.92 19.48
CA ASP A 238 28.66 -6.20 18.49
C ASP A 238 27.62 -5.07 18.40
N GLN A 239 27.19 -4.54 19.55
CA GLN A 239 26.23 -3.44 19.64
C GLN A 239 26.83 -2.13 19.09
N ARG A 240 28.10 -1.86 19.41
CA ARG A 240 28.84 -0.70 18.87
C ARG A 240 28.94 -0.75 17.36
N ASP A 241 29.23 -1.92 16.80
CA ASP A 241 29.33 -2.10 15.35
C ASP A 241 27.96 -2.01 14.66
N ARG A 242 26.88 -2.48 15.32
CA ARG A 242 25.51 -2.29 14.83
C ARG A 242 25.13 -0.81 14.76
N LEU A 243 25.42 -0.03 15.81
CA LEU A 243 25.21 1.42 15.82
C LEU A 243 26.01 2.12 14.72
N ARG A 244 27.29 1.76 14.56
CA ARG A 244 28.15 2.31 13.49
C ARG A 244 27.59 2.04 12.10
N ARG A 245 27.12 0.80 11.84
CA ARG A 245 26.49 0.46 10.55
C ARG A 245 25.23 1.30 10.31
N LEU A 246 24.38 1.46 11.32
CA LEU A 246 23.19 2.30 11.22
C LEU A 246 23.54 3.76 10.92
N VAL A 247 24.54 4.32 11.59
CA VAL A 247 25.02 5.69 11.31
C VAL A 247 25.57 5.81 9.89
N CYS A 248 26.32 4.81 9.40
CA CYS A 248 26.80 4.80 8.02
C CYS A 248 25.63 4.77 7.01
N GLN A 249 24.61 3.95 7.24
CA GLN A 249 23.41 3.89 6.39
C GLN A 249 22.65 5.22 6.42
N LEU A 250 22.47 5.80 7.62
CA LEU A 250 21.83 7.10 7.76
C LEU A 250 22.58 8.17 6.96
N ARG A 251 23.92 8.22 7.07
CA ARG A 251 24.75 9.17 6.28
C ARG A 251 24.59 9.00 4.78
N GLN A 252 24.42 7.77 4.29
CA GLN A 252 24.11 7.51 2.87
C GLN A 252 22.77 8.08 2.43
N HIS A 253 21.85 8.36 3.33
CA HIS A 253 20.53 8.91 3.01
C HIS A 253 20.38 10.40 3.36
N VAL A 254 21.18 10.94 4.29
CA VAL A 254 21.02 12.33 4.79
C VAL A 254 22.18 13.26 4.43
N GLU A 255 23.37 12.73 4.15
CA GLU A 255 24.53 13.57 3.85
C GLU A 255 24.66 13.82 2.34
N PRO A 256 25.07 15.03 1.92
CA PRO A 256 25.43 15.28 0.53
C PRO A 256 26.63 14.42 0.10
N ASP A 257 27.61 14.24 0.99
CA ASP A 257 28.72 13.29 0.86
C ASP A 257 28.84 12.44 2.14
N PRO A 258 28.57 11.13 2.07
CA PRO A 258 28.67 10.24 3.24
C PRO A 258 30.07 10.14 3.86
N HIS A 259 31.13 10.43 3.10
CA HIS A 259 32.52 10.38 3.60
C HIS A 259 32.91 11.65 4.34
N ASN A 260 32.24 12.77 4.05
CA ASN A 260 32.46 14.06 4.70
C ASN A 260 31.17 14.54 5.38
N PRO A 261 30.78 13.92 6.51
CA PRO A 261 29.50 14.17 7.14
C PRO A 261 29.42 15.59 7.73
N ARG A 262 28.38 16.32 7.34
CA ARG A 262 28.14 17.71 7.76
C ARG A 262 27.01 17.81 8.77
N TYR A 263 26.03 16.91 8.71
CA TYR A 263 24.89 16.88 9.63
C TYR A 263 25.17 15.95 10.82
N VAL A 264 25.46 14.67 10.57
CA VAL A 264 25.66 13.63 11.59
C VAL A 264 27.15 13.43 11.85
N CYS A 265 27.72 14.19 12.78
CA CYS A 265 29.15 14.15 13.10
C CYS A 265 29.47 13.15 14.23
N THR A 266 30.68 12.57 14.19
CA THR A 266 31.17 11.66 15.23
C THR A 266 31.91 12.44 16.32
N ALA A 267 31.43 12.34 17.57
CA ALA A 267 32.15 12.79 18.74
C ALA A 267 33.04 11.64 19.25
N HIS A 268 34.33 11.68 18.92
CA HIS A 268 35.27 10.61 19.19
C HIS A 268 35.27 10.21 20.68
N GLY A 269 35.10 8.91 20.94
CA GLY A 269 35.08 8.36 22.29
C GLY A 269 33.77 8.55 23.07
N ILE A 270 32.81 9.31 22.55
CA ILE A 270 31.57 9.64 23.26
C ILE A 270 30.34 9.14 22.50
N GLY A 271 30.19 9.51 21.23
CA GLY A 271 29.02 9.16 20.42
C GLY A 271 28.84 10.03 19.18
N TYR A 272 27.62 10.54 18.98
CA TYR A 272 27.24 11.27 17.77
C TYR A 272 26.46 12.54 18.10
N VAL A 273 26.53 13.51 17.20
CA VAL A 273 25.84 14.80 17.31
C VAL A 273 25.27 15.18 15.95
N LEU A 274 24.10 15.81 15.97
CA LEU A 274 23.49 16.39 14.78
C LEU A 274 23.65 17.90 14.79
N TYR A 275 24.28 18.43 13.76
CA TYR A 275 24.35 19.87 13.49
C TYR A 275 23.36 20.25 12.39
N LEU A 276 22.78 21.44 12.54
CA LEU A 276 22.00 22.08 11.48
C LEU A 276 22.93 23.00 10.71
N GLU A 277 23.01 22.83 9.39
CA GLU A 277 23.81 23.69 8.55
C GLU A 277 23.03 25.00 8.31
N GLN A 278 23.54 26.11 8.83
CA GLN A 278 23.00 27.44 8.52
C GLN A 278 23.56 27.89 7.16
N GLU A 279 22.76 28.57 6.33
CA GLU A 279 23.27 29.20 5.11
C GLU A 279 24.49 30.06 5.45
N PRO A 280 25.59 29.98 4.67
CA PRO A 280 26.70 30.88 4.87
C PRO A 280 26.16 32.31 4.71
N THR A 281 26.19 33.07 5.81
CA THR A 281 25.92 34.50 5.75
C THR A 281 27.02 35.09 4.87
N VAL A 282 26.69 35.35 3.61
CA VAL A 282 27.54 36.11 2.70
C VAL A 282 27.64 37.51 3.32
N GLN A 283 28.75 37.77 3.99
CA GLN A 283 29.17 39.13 4.37
C GLN A 283 29.89 39.78 3.20
#